data_AF-A0A1B8TCS2-F1
#
_entry.id   AF-A0A1B8TCS2-F1
#
_cell.length_a   1.000
_cell.length_b   1.000
_cell.length_c   1.000
_cell.angle_alpha   90.00
_cell.angle_beta   90.00
_cell.angle_gamma   90.00
#
_symmetry.space_group_name_H-M   'P 1'
#
loop_
_entity.id
_entity.type
_entity.pdbx_description
1 polymer ?
#
loop_
_entity_poly.entity_id
_entity_poly.type
_entity_poly.pdbx_seq_one_letter_code
_entity_poly.pdbx_strand_id
1 'polypeptide(L)' 'MAIEQSDLDGFELSYSVQIDSSQMLELWVDELETGDCVWQVTNSSGQVLDRSDRYECQARCLRDGLNKALQ' A
#
# COMPACT_ATOMS: atom_id res chain seq x y z
N MET A 1 4.91 -8.42 14.72
CA MET A 1 4.71 -6.97 14.93
C MET A 1 3.62 -6.55 13.97
N ALA A 2 2.48 -6.06 14.45
CA ALA A 2 1.44 -5.54 13.58
C ALA A 2 1.89 -4.15 13.10
N ILE A 3 1.83 -3.90 11.80
CA ILE A 3 2.13 -2.57 11.24
C ILE A 3 0.96 -1.67 11.65
N GLU A 4 1.20 -0.69 12.51
CA GLU A 4 0.15 0.19 13.03
C GLU A 4 -0.39 1.10 11.91
N GLN A 5 -1.71 1.35 11.92
CA GLN A 5 -2.39 2.24 10.96
C GLN A 5 -2.01 3.72 11.15
N SER A 6 -1.37 4.07 12.27
CA SER A 6 -1.05 5.44 12.66
C SER A 6 -0.09 6.19 11.73
N ASP A 7 0.64 5.50 10.84
CA ASP A 7 1.57 6.13 9.89
C ASP A 7 0.90 6.64 8.58
N LEU A 8 -0.42 6.48 8.44
CA LEU A 8 -1.20 6.85 7.24
C LEU A 8 -2.20 7.97 7.48
N ASP A 9 -2.07 8.77 8.55
CA ASP A 9 -2.91 9.95 8.72
C ASP A 9 -2.79 10.87 7.49
N GLY A 10 -3.91 11.10 6.80
CA GLY A 10 -3.98 11.89 5.56
C GLY A 10 -3.84 11.09 4.26
N PHE A 11 -3.43 9.81 4.33
CA PHE A 11 -3.39 8.95 3.16
C PHE A 11 -4.76 8.30 2.89
N GLU A 12 -5.20 8.32 1.65
CA GLU A 12 -6.41 7.65 1.19
C GLU A 12 -6.08 6.47 0.25
N LEU A 13 -6.91 5.44 0.29
CA LEU A 13 -6.79 4.29 -0.60
C LEU A 13 -7.18 4.72 -2.03
N SER A 14 -6.17 4.80 -2.91
CA SER A 14 -6.37 5.22 -4.31
C SER A 14 -6.58 4.02 -5.24
N TYR A 15 -5.87 2.91 -5.00
CA TYR A 15 -5.95 1.71 -5.83
C TYR A 15 -5.90 0.43 -4.98
N SER A 16 -6.64 -0.60 -5.40
CA SER A 16 -6.57 -1.93 -4.79
C SER A 16 -6.61 -3.04 -5.87
N VAL A 17 -5.61 -3.93 -5.87
CA VAL A 17 -5.50 -5.11 -6.75
C VAL A 17 -5.61 -6.37 -5.90
N GLN A 18 -6.40 -7.34 -6.34
CA GLN A 18 -6.31 -8.69 -5.79
C GLN A 18 -5.10 -9.43 -6.36
N ILE A 19 -4.16 -9.85 -5.50
CA ILE A 19 -2.95 -10.59 -5.91
C ILE A 19 -3.30 -12.08 -6.04
N ASP A 20 -3.95 -12.64 -5.01
CA ASP A 20 -4.39 -14.03 -4.99
C ASP A 20 -5.70 -14.20 -4.17
N SER A 21 -6.07 -15.44 -3.83
CA SER A 21 -7.30 -15.72 -3.07
C SER A 21 -7.30 -15.20 -1.64
N SER A 22 -6.16 -14.74 -1.13
CA SER A 22 -5.92 -14.37 0.26
C SER A 22 -5.28 -13.00 0.45
N GLN A 23 -4.69 -12.41 -0.60
CA GLN A 23 -3.93 -11.17 -0.52
C GLN A 23 -4.41 -10.08 -1.50
N MET A 24 -4.33 -8.84 -1.04
CA MET A 24 -4.62 -7.63 -1.79
C MET A 24 -3.40 -6.71 -1.74
N LEU A 25 -3.05 -6.10 -2.88
CA LEU A 25 -2.11 -4.99 -2.95
C LEU A 25 -2.91 -3.69 -2.95
N GLU A 26 -2.58 -2.79 -2.05
CA GLU A 26 -3.24 -1.50 -1.90
C GLU A 26 -2.23 -0.38 -2.09
N LEU A 27 -2.59 0.63 -2.88
CA LEU A 27 -1.83 1.86 -3.05
C LEU A 27 -2.55 2.98 -2.30
N TRP A 28 -1.87 3.54 -1.32
CA TRP A 28 -2.34 4.65 -0.51
C TRP A 28 -1.61 5.91 -0.93
N VAL A 29 -2.33 7.02 -1.07
CA VAL A 29 -1.82 8.30 -1.55
C VAL A 29 -2.25 9.40 -0.59
N ASP A 30 -1.30 10.23 -0.16
CA ASP A 30 -1.59 11.50 0.50
C ASP A 30 -2.07 12.50 -0.55
N GLU A 31 -3.38 12.61 -0.71
CA GLU A 31 -4.00 13.54 -1.66
C GLU A 31 -4.10 14.98 -1.12
N LEU A 32 -3.79 15.20 0.16
CA LEU A 32 -4.06 16.45 0.85
C LEU A 32 -2.84 17.36 0.95
N GLU A 33 -1.65 16.80 1.18
CA GLU A 33 -0.45 17.61 1.44
C GLU A 33 0.65 17.43 0.40
N THR A 34 1.10 16.19 0.16
CA THR A 34 2.37 15.95 -0.55
C THR A 34 2.24 15.24 -1.90
N GLY A 35 1.20 14.42 -2.09
CA GLY A 35 1.14 13.47 -3.21
C GLY A 35 1.99 12.22 -2.99
N ASP A 36 2.59 12.06 -1.81
CA ASP A 36 3.35 10.87 -1.44
C ASP A 36 2.45 9.65 -1.44
N CYS A 37 3.04 8.49 -1.65
CA CYS A 37 2.31 7.24 -1.72
C CYS A 37 3.08 6.09 -1.08
N VAL A 38 2.35 5.10 -0.62
CA VAL A 38 2.90 3.83 -0.13
C VAL A 38 2.11 2.68 -0.72
N TRP A 39 2.76 1.53 -0.90
CA TRP A 39 2.04 0.29 -1.15
C TRP A 39 1.97 -0.50 0.15
N GLN A 40 0.87 -1.23 0.34
CA GLN A 40 0.75 -2.21 1.40
C GLN A 40 0.09 -3.49 0.89
N VAL A 41 0.48 -4.62 1.46
CA VAL A 41 -0.19 -5.89 1.20
C VAL A 41 -1.07 -6.21 2.40
N THR A 42 -2.35 -6.44 2.16
CA THR A 42 -3.32 -6.85 3.18
C THR A 42 -3.80 -8.26 2.90
N ASN A 43 -4.20 -8.98 3.95
CA ASN A 43 -4.94 -10.23 3.78
C ASN A 43 -6.45 -9.99 3.71
N SER A 44 -7.22 -11.05 3.46
CA SER A 44 -8.69 -11.02 3.40
C SER A 44 -9.39 -10.53 4.67
N SER A 45 -8.69 -10.46 5.81
CA SER A 45 -9.21 -9.90 7.06
C SER A 45 -8.87 -8.41 7.25
N GLY A 46 -8.22 -7.79 6.24
CA GLY A 46 -7.76 -6.41 6.31
C GLY A 46 -6.49 -6.22 7.15
N GLN A 47 -5.82 -7.31 7.54
CA GLN A 47 -4.56 -7.21 8.28
C GLN A 47 -3.43 -6.85 7.31
N VAL A 48 -2.68 -5.81 7.64
CA VAL A 48 -1.47 -5.43 6.91
C VAL A 48 -0.38 -6.47 7.16
N LEU A 49 0.06 -7.14 6.09
CA LEU A 49 1.13 -8.13 6.09
C LEU A 49 2.49 -7.48 5.82
N ASP A 50 2.52 -6.48 4.92
CA ASP A 50 3.73 -5.75 4.55
C ASP A 50 3.36 -4.33 4.10
N ARG A 51 4.29 -3.38 4.24
CA ARG A 51 4.12 -1.99 3.83
C ARG A 51 5.47 -1.41 3.42
N SER A 52 5.45 -0.57 2.40
CA SER A 52 6.62 0.14 1.92
C SER A 52 6.95 1.39 2.71
N ASP A 53 8.18 1.89 2.51
CA ASP A 53 8.48 3.30 2.77
C ASP A 53 7.72 4.22 1.81
N ARG A 54 7.73 5.53 2.07
CA ARG A 54 7.09 6.55 1.22
C ARG A 54 7.77 6.70 -0.14
N TYR A 55 6.95 6.96 -1.14
CA TYR A 55 7.35 7.25 -2.51
C TYR A 55 6.74 8.58 -2.96
N GLU A 56 7.57 9.43 -3.57
CA GLU A 56 7.11 10.65 -4.25
C GLU A 56 6.50 10.35 -5.63
N CYS A 57 6.63 9.11 -6.14
CA CYS A 57 6.18 8.71 -7.47
C CYS A 57 5.28 7.48 -7.43
N GLN A 58 3.99 7.69 -7.70
CA GLN A 58 2.95 6.65 -7.66
C GLN A 58 3.22 5.49 -8.62
N ALA A 59 3.68 5.77 -9.84
CA ALA A 59 4.00 4.71 -10.81
C ALA A 59 5.12 3.79 -10.31
N ARG A 60 6.14 4.37 -9.63
CA ARG A 60 7.23 3.60 -9.03
C ARG A 60 6.73 2.81 -7.82
N CYS A 61 5.93 3.44 -6.97
CA CYS A 61 5.32 2.81 -5.81
C CYS A 61 4.51 1.57 -6.20
N LEU A 62 3.59 1.71 -7.15
CA LEU A 62 2.76 0.61 -7.63
C LEU A 62 3.60 -0.51 -8.27
N ARG A 63 4.58 -0.16 -9.11
CA ARG A 63 5.49 -1.14 -9.74
C ARG A 63 6.24 -1.95 -8.69
N ASP A 64 6.82 -1.28 -7.71
CA ASP A 64 7.62 -1.94 -6.67
C ASP A 64 6.73 -2.81 -5.77
N GLY A 65 5.51 -2.36 -5.46
CA GLY A 65 4.50 -3.15 -4.75
C GLY A 65 4.07 -4.40 -5.51
N LEU A 66 3.80 -4.29 -6.82
CA LEU A 66 3.48 -5.44 -7.67
C LEU A 66 4.64 -6.42 -7.74
N ASN A 67 5.87 -5.93 -7.89
CA ASN A 67 7.06 -6.78 -7.89
C ASN A 67 7.26 -7.51 -6.56
N LYS A 68 6.90 -6.87 -5.44
CA LYS A 68 6.98 -7.47 -4.11
C LYS A 68 5.89 -8.53 -3.89
N ALA A 69 4.67 -8.23 -4.31
CA ALA A 69 3.51 -9.09 -4.18
C ALA A 69 3.56 -10.36 -5.04
N LEU A 70 4.24 -10.30 -6.19
CA LEU A 70 4.35 -11.41 -7.16
C LEU A 70 5.61 -12.28 -6.97
N GLN A 71 6.43 -12.00 -5.95
CA GLN A 71 7.60 -12.81 -5.59
C GLN A 71 7.21 -13.95 -4.64
#